data_AF-A0A6L6QJD0-F1
#
_entry.id   AF-A0A6L6QJD0-F1
#
_cell.length_a   1.000
_cell.length_b   1.000
_cell.length_c   1.000
_cell.angle_alpha   90.00
_cell.angle_beta   90.00
_cell.angle_gamma   90.00
#
_symmetry.space_group_name_H-M   'P 1'
#
loop_
_entity.id
_entity.type
_entity.pdbx_description
1 polymer ?
#
loop_
_entity_poly.entity_id
_entity_poly.type
_entity_poly.pdbx_seq_one_letter_code
_entity_poly.pdbx_strand_id
1 'polypeptide(L)'
;MLRREVWLDALGTVTHYNLAYINQELCQQDNGRVIGYDNSHGEHHRHFQGHTEHVNFISFPDIEVRFAREVEALLEGRRQWIK
;
A
#
# COMPACT_ATOMS: atom_id res chain seq x y z
N MET A 1 8.80 2.90 -7.53
CA MET A 1 8.40 4.18 -6.90
C MET A 1 7.61 3.87 -5.63
N LEU A 2 7.82 4.63 -4.55
CA LEU A 2 6.93 4.61 -3.38
C LEU A 2 6.01 5.83 -3.44
N ARG A 3 4.71 5.63 -3.25
CA ARG A 3 3.69 6.66 -3.16
C ARG A 3 3.12 6.69 -1.76
N ARG A 4 2.95 7.90 -1.23
CA ARG A 4 2.25 8.19 0.02
C ARG A 4 1.44 9.47 -0.16
N GLU A 5 0.13 9.33 -0.26
CA GLU A 5 -0.81 10.44 -0.33
C GLU A 5 -1.78 10.33 0.83
N VAL A 6 -2.03 11.44 1.53
CA VAL A 6 -2.87 11.48 2.73
C VAL A 6 -3.66 12.78 2.71
N TRP A 7 -4.97 12.68 2.90
CA TRP A 7 -5.87 13.83 2.98
C TRP A 7 -6.39 13.95 4.41
N LEU A 8 -6.34 15.16 4.94
CA LEU A 8 -6.79 15.49 6.29
C LEU A 8 -8.03 16.38 6.23
N ASP A 9 -8.94 16.22 7.19
CA ASP A 9 -9.97 17.22 7.45
C ASP A 9 -9.41 18.45 8.19
N ALA A 10 -10.27 19.42 8.49
CA ALA A 10 -9.90 20.63 9.20
C ALA A 10 -9.38 20.39 10.64
N LEU A 11 -9.67 19.22 11.23
CA LEU A 11 -9.23 18.81 12.56
C LEU A 11 -7.92 18.00 12.51
N GLY A 12 -7.38 17.73 11.33
CA GLY A 12 -6.19 16.91 11.13
C GLY A 12 -6.47 15.42 11.10
N THR A 13 -7.72 14.99 10.98
CA THR A 13 -8.10 13.57 10.89
C THR A 13 -7.91 13.07 9.47
N VAL A 14 -7.29 11.89 9.33
CA VAL A 14 -7.13 11.23 8.02
C VAL A 14 -8.50 10.83 7.48
N THR A 15 -8.87 11.41 6.35
CA THR A 15 -10.13 11.07 5.63
C THR A 15 -9.86 10.15 4.46
N HIS A 16 -8.74 10.32 3.78
CA HIS A 16 -8.34 9.48 2.65
C HIS A 16 -6.84 9.20 2.68
N TYR A 17 -6.43 8.07 2.12
CA TYR A 17 -5.02 7.77 1.87
C TYR A 17 -4.83 6.87 0.66
N ASN A 18 -3.64 6.95 0.05
CA ASN A 18 -3.16 6.06 -1.00
C ASN A 18 -1.67 5.77 -0.79
N LEU A 19 -1.38 4.56 -0.32
CA LEU A 19 -0.03 4.02 -0.17
C LEU A 19 0.20 3.00 -1.28
N ALA A 20 1.32 3.10 -1.99
CA ALA A 20 1.62 2.14 -3.04
C ALA A 20 3.13 1.97 -3.26
N TYR A 21 3.57 0.71 -3.36
CA TYR A 21 4.83 0.36 -4.01
C TYR A 21 4.54 -0.02 -5.46
N ILE A 22 5.06 0.79 -6.38
CA ILE A 22 4.80 0.67 -7.80
C ILE A 22 6.08 0.26 -8.51
N ASN A 23 6.00 -0.82 -9.27
CA ASN A 23 7.04 -1.31 -10.15
C ASN A 23 6.44 -2.07 -11.34
N GLN A 24 6.43 -1.43 -12.51
CA GLN A 24 5.83 -1.98 -13.75
C GLN A 24 6.59 -3.19 -14.30
N GLU A 25 7.88 -3.34 -13.98
CA GLU A 25 8.64 -4.52 -14.37
C GLU A 25 8.23 -5.75 -13.56
N LEU A 26 7.78 -5.55 -12.32
CA LEU A 26 7.37 -6.64 -11.41
C LEU A 26 5.87 -6.95 -11.47
N CYS A 27 5.05 -5.98 -11.83
CA CYS A 27 3.61 -6.15 -11.95
C CYS A 27 3.09 -5.31 -13.12
N GLN A 28 2.36 -5.93 -14.04
CA GLN A 28 1.70 -5.21 -15.13
C GLN A 28 0.22 -4.91 -14.83
N GLN A 29 -0.30 -5.44 -13.72
CA GLN A 29 -1.66 -5.19 -13.25
C GLN A 29 -1.69 -3.93 -12.37
N ASP A 30 -2.89 -3.41 -12.12
CA ASP A 30 -3.12 -2.30 -11.18
C ASP A 30 -2.14 -1.12 -11.36
N ASN A 31 -1.91 -0.73 -12.63
CA ASN A 31 -0.98 0.32 -13.03
C ASN A 31 0.46 0.17 -12.49
N GLY A 32 0.89 -1.07 -12.27
CA GLY A 32 2.18 -1.40 -11.71
C GLY A 32 2.24 -1.48 -10.19
N ARG A 33 1.11 -1.37 -9.48
CA ARG A 33 1.04 -1.51 -8.02
C ARG A 33 1.32 -2.96 -7.62
N VAL A 34 2.49 -3.17 -7.02
CA VAL A 34 2.91 -4.48 -6.50
C VAL A 34 2.22 -4.74 -5.15
N ILE A 35 2.25 -3.75 -4.25
CA ILE A 35 1.54 -3.74 -2.97
C ILE A 35 1.03 -2.32 -2.71
N GLY A 36 -0.13 -2.18 -2.09
CA GLY A 36 -0.64 -0.89 -1.64
C GLY A 36 -1.81 -1.01 -0.68
N TYR A 37 -2.15 0.12 -0.07
CA TYR A 37 -3.33 0.28 0.75
C TYR A 37 -3.98 1.60 0.40
N ASP A 38 -5.29 1.59 0.24
CA ASP A 38 -6.08 2.80 0.16
C ASP A 38 -7.41 2.61 0.88
N ASN A 39 -8.18 3.69 0.99
CA ASN A 39 -9.53 3.65 1.52
C ASN A 39 -10.56 4.14 0.49
N SER A 40 -10.33 3.82 -0.78
CA SER A 40 -11.21 4.23 -1.87
C SER A 40 -12.62 3.70 -1.66
N HIS A 41 -13.61 4.46 -2.11
CA HIS A 41 -15.03 4.10 -1.98
C HIS A 41 -15.51 3.90 -0.52
N GLY A 42 -14.79 4.45 0.47
CA GLY A 42 -15.19 4.39 1.89
C GLY A 42 -14.86 3.07 2.57
N GLU A 43 -14.13 2.17 1.90
CA GLU A 43 -13.69 0.89 2.44
C GLU A 43 -12.18 0.80 2.42
N HIS A 44 -11.58 0.13 3.39
CA HIS A 44 -10.13 -0.03 3.47
C HIS A 44 -9.70 -1.29 2.72
N HIS A 45 -8.87 -1.11 1.70
CA HIS A 45 -8.40 -2.20 0.85
C HIS A 45 -6.89 -2.37 0.93
N ARG A 46 -6.44 -3.62 0.80
CA ARG A 46 -5.07 -4.00 0.47
C ARG A 46 -5.06 -4.46 -0.99
N HIS A 47 -4.15 -3.89 -1.75
CA HIS A 47 -3.88 -4.23 -3.14
C HIS A 47 -2.60 -5.04 -3.20
N PHE A 48 -2.61 -6.22 -3.82
CA PHE A 48 -1.42 -7.03 -4.00
C PHE A 48 -1.42 -7.71 -5.36
N GLN A 49 -0.47 -7.30 -6.21
CA GLN A 49 -0.26 -7.83 -7.56
C GLN A 49 -1.55 -7.95 -8.40
N GLY A 50 -2.42 -6.95 -8.33
CA GLY A 50 -3.70 -6.92 -9.06
C GLY A 50 -4.91 -7.49 -8.29
N HIS A 51 -4.70 -8.13 -7.14
CA HIS A 51 -5.77 -8.57 -6.25
C HIS A 51 -6.09 -7.50 -5.20
N THR A 52 -7.37 -7.40 -4.84
CA THR A 52 -7.86 -6.46 -3.82
C THR A 52 -8.58 -7.26 -2.72
N GLU A 53 -8.30 -6.94 -1.46
CA GLU A 53 -8.96 -7.55 -0.31
C GLU A 53 -9.29 -6.49 0.77
N HIS A 54 -10.33 -6.74 1.55
CA HIS A 54 -10.68 -5.86 2.68
C HIS A 54 -9.66 -5.98 3.81
N VAL A 55 -9.37 -4.86 4.44
CA VAL A 55 -8.50 -4.79 5.60
C VAL A 55 -9.31 -4.50 6.85
N ASN A 56 -9.04 -5.25 7.92
CA ASN A 56 -9.48 -4.84 9.25
C ASN A 56 -8.72 -3.57 9.67
N PHE A 57 -9.36 -2.43 9.48
CA PHE A 57 -8.82 -1.11 9.75
C PHE A 57 -8.90 -0.78 11.24
N ILE A 58 -7.75 -0.46 11.83
CA ILE A 58 -7.64 -0.03 13.23
C ILE A 58 -7.36 1.47 13.26
N SER A 59 -6.32 1.90 12.54
CA SER A 59 -5.95 3.30 12.38
C SER A 59 -5.08 3.48 11.13
N PHE A 60 -4.95 4.70 10.63
CA PHE A 60 -4.03 4.98 9.53
C PHE A 60 -2.55 4.69 9.88
N PRO A 61 -2.03 5.07 11.07
CA PRO A 61 -0.69 4.66 11.48
C PRO A 61 -0.46 3.14 11.45
N ASP A 62 -1.46 2.33 11.82
CA ASP A 62 -1.36 0.87 11.71
C ASP A 62 -1.24 0.41 10.25
N ILE A 63 -1.98 1.05 9.34
CA ILE A 63 -1.87 0.79 7.90
C ILE A 63 -0.47 1.16 7.38
N GLU A 64 0.10 2.30 7.81
CA GLU A 64 1.45 2.70 7.41
C GLU A 64 2.50 1.67 7.86
N VAL A 65 2.40 1.19 9.10
CA VAL A 65 3.32 0.16 9.63
C VAL A 65 3.19 -1.16 8.86
N ARG A 66 1.96 -1.59 8.57
CA ARG A 66 1.72 -2.81 7.75
C ARG A 66 2.30 -2.65 6.36
N PHE A 67 2.03 -1.52 5.70
CA PHE A 67 2.57 -1.22 4.37
C PHE A 67 4.09 -1.23 4.33
N ALA A 68 4.75 -0.55 5.28
CA ALA A 68 6.21 -0.51 5.35
C ALA A 68 6.83 -1.91 5.52
N ARG A 69 6.26 -2.74 6.40
CA ARG A 69 6.72 -4.12 6.64
C ARG A 69 6.59 -5.00 5.41
N GLU A 70 5.48 -4.91 4.69
CA GLU A 70 5.28 -5.72 3.50
C GLU A 70 6.20 -5.29 2.34
N VAL A 71 6.42 -3.99 2.17
CA VAL A 71 7.40 -3.48 1.21
C VAL A 71 8.80 -3.97 1.56
N GLU A 72 9.19 -3.89 2.83
CA GLU A 72 10.49 -4.38 3.29
C GLU A 72 10.66 -5.87 3.00
N ALA A 73 9.68 -6.71 3.35
CA ALA A 73 9.72 -8.14 3.07
C ALA A 73 9.85 -8.46 1.56
N LEU A 74 9.15 -7.72 0.70
CA LEU A 74 9.28 -7.87 -0.76
C LEU A 74 10.69 -7.51 -1.25
N LEU A 75 11.27 -6.44 -0.72
CA LEU A 75 12.62 -6.01 -1.10
C LEU A 75 13.71 -6.94 -0.54
N GLU A 76 13.53 -7.46 0.67
CA GLU A 76 14.43 -8.45 1.27
C GLU A 76 14.40 -9.77 0.51
N GLY A 77 13.21 -10.29 0.21
CA GLY A 77 13.05 -11.47 -0.62
C GLY A 77 13.83 -11.31 -1.92
N ARG A 78 13.64 -10.19 -2.63
CA ARG A 78 14.37 -9.89 -3.87
C ARG A 78 15.89 -9.85 -3.70
N ARG A 79 16.41 -9.33 -2.60
CA ARG A 79 17.87 -9.34 -2.33
C ARG A 79 18.43 -10.76 -2.20
N GLN A 80 17.61 -11.72 -1.75
CA GLN A 80 18.00 -13.12 -1.66
C GLN A 80 17.98 -13.83 -3.02
N TRP A 81 17.07 -13.46 -3.93
CA TRP A 81 16.99 -14.03 -5.29
C TRP A 81 18.13 -13.62 -6.23
N ILE A 82 18.83 -12.52 -5.94
CA ILE A 82 19.89 -11.94 -6.79
C ILE A 82 21.30 -12.36 -6.31
N LYS A 83 21.42 -13.11 -5.21
CA LYS A 83 22.68 -13.70 -4.74
C LYS A 83 22.89 -15.08 -5.34
#